data_AF-A0A7R9FDF5-F1
#
_entry.id   AF-A0A7R9FDF5-F1
#
_cell.length_a   1.000
_cell.length_b   1.000
_cell.length_c   1.000
_cell.angle_alpha   90.00
_cell.angle_beta   90.00
_cell.angle_gamma   90.00
#
_symmetry.space_group_name_H-M   'P 1'
#
loop_
_entity.id
_entity.type
_entity.pdbx_description
1 polymer ?
#
loop_
_entity_poly.entity_id
_entity_poly.type
_entity_poly.pdbx_seq_one_letter_code
_entity_poly.pdbx_strand_id
1 'polypeptide(L)' 'SGSEASGGSMDPQFERQVETIRNLIGSYMRIVTKTTKDLVPKTIMMLIINNCKDFINGELLAHLYASGDQ' A
#
# COMPACT_ATOMS: atom_id res chain seq x y z
N SER A 1 -10.84 50.78 -16.90
CA SER A 1 -10.02 50.26 -18.01
C SER A 1 -8.69 49.85 -17.41
N GLY A 2 -8.42 48.58 -17.16
CA GLY A 2 -8.51 47.49 -18.13
C GLY A 2 -7.10 47.30 -18.68
N SER A 3 -6.38 46.33 -18.11
CA SER A 3 -5.34 45.50 -18.72
C SER A 3 -4.68 44.67 -17.61
N GLU A 4 -5.33 43.57 -17.25
CA GLU A 4 -4.66 42.39 -16.73
C GLU A 4 -3.71 41.88 -17.83
N ALA A 5 -2.41 41.87 -17.54
CA ALA A 5 -1.41 41.09 -18.27
C ALA A 5 -0.46 40.57 -17.19
N SER A 6 -0.78 39.41 -16.62
CA SER A 6 -0.32 38.09 -17.08
C SER A 6 0.72 37.61 -16.08
N GLY A 7 0.31 36.66 -15.23
CA GLY A 7 1.22 35.95 -14.32
C GLY A 7 2.50 35.61 -15.07
N GLY A 8 3.62 36.09 -14.53
CA GLY A 8 4.92 36.00 -15.15
C GLY A 8 5.17 34.58 -15.65
N SER A 9 5.50 34.50 -16.94
CA SER A 9 5.99 33.31 -17.64
C SER A 9 6.67 32.33 -16.69
N MET A 10 6.07 31.16 -16.46
CA MET A 10 6.82 30.05 -15.87
C MET A 10 8.02 29.81 -16.79
N ASP A 11 9.22 29.90 -16.22
CA ASP A 11 10.45 29.66 -16.95
C ASP A 11 10.36 28.26 -17.60
N PRO A 12 10.54 28.13 -18.93
CA PRO A 12 10.50 26.83 -19.62
C PRO A 12 11.40 25.76 -18.97
N GLN A 13 12.48 26.17 -18.29
CA GLN A 13 13.32 25.25 -17.53
C GLN A 13 12.64 24.73 -16.26
N PHE A 14 11.90 25.59 -15.56
CA PHE A 14 11.14 25.21 -14.38
C PHE A 14 10.00 24.24 -14.72
N GLU A 15 9.28 24.47 -15.82
CA GLU A 15 8.24 23.55 -16.30
C GLU A 15 8.81 22.15 -16.61
N ARG A 16 9.98 22.08 -17.25
CA ARG A 16 10.67 20.82 -17.52
C ARG A 16 11.11 20.10 -16.24
N GLN A 17 11.55 20.84 -15.22
CA GLN A 17 11.91 20.27 -13.93
C GLN A 17 10.68 19.72 -13.21
N VAL A 18 9.57 20.44 -13.20
CA VAL A 18 8.29 19.98 -12.63
C VAL A 18 7.82 18.69 -13.31
N GLU A 19 7.91 18.63 -14.64
CA GLU A 19 7.54 17.42 -15.38
C GLU A 19 8.48 16.24 -15.07
N THR A 20 9.78 16.50 -14.90
CA THR A 20 10.74 15.48 -14.47
C THR A 20 10.38 14.93 -13.09
N ILE A 21 10.07 15.81 -12.13
CA ILE A 21 9.66 15.43 -10.78
C ILE A 21 8.36 14.61 -10.82
N ARG A 22 7.38 15.03 -11.61
CA ARG A 22 6.11 14.30 -11.80
C ARG A 22 6.34 12.88 -12.31
N ASN A 23 7.22 12.73 -13.30
CA ASN A 23 7.57 11.42 -13.85
C ASN A 23 8.29 10.52 -12.84
N LEU A 24 9.21 11.08 -12.06
CA LEU A 24 9.89 10.34 -10.98
C LEU A 24 8.92 9.86 -9.91
N ILE A 25 8.01 10.74 -9.46
CA ILE A 25 6.96 10.38 -8.48
C ILE A 25 6.04 9.30 -9.07
N GLY A 26 5.60 9.44 -10.32
CA GLY A 26 4.76 8.45 -10.99
C GLY A 26 5.44 7.08 -11.09
N SER A 27 6.74 7.04 -11.40
CA SER A 27 7.53 5.81 -11.41
C SER A 27 7.64 5.18 -10.01
N TYR A 28 7.97 5.99 -9.00
CA TYR A 28 8.07 5.55 -7.61
C TYR A 28 6.76 4.95 -7.11
N MET A 29 5.63 5.65 -7.33
CA MET A 29 4.31 5.18 -6.91
C MET A 29 3.91 3.87 -7.57
N ARG A 30 4.34 3.63 -8.82
CA ARG A 30 4.13 2.36 -9.52
C ARG A 30 4.89 1.21 -8.84
N ILE A 31 6.14 1.43 -8.44
CA ILE A 31 6.95 0.45 -7.72
C ILE A 31 6.32 0.16 -6.36
N VAL A 32 6.00 1.20 -5.58
CA VAL A 32 5.34 1.06 -4.27
C VAL A 32 4.05 0.27 -4.40
N THR A 33 3.17 0.63 -5.34
CA THR A 33 1.90 -0.08 -5.56
C THR A 33 2.11 -1.54 -5.90
N LYS A 34 3.11 -1.86 -6.75
CA LYS A 34 3.45 -3.25 -7.09
C LYS A 34 3.92 -4.02 -5.86
N THR A 35 4.80 -3.42 -5.06
CA THR A 35 5.30 -4.02 -3.82
C THR A 35 4.19 -4.23 -2.80
N THR A 36 3.32 -3.24 -2.58
CA THR A 36 2.19 -3.37 -1.65
C THR A 36 1.23 -4.47 -2.08
N LYS A 37 0.89 -4.55 -3.38
CA LYS A 37 0.01 -5.61 -3.91
C LYS A 37 0.59 -7.02 -3.78
N ASP A 38 1.92 -7.15 -3.74
CA ASP A 38 2.58 -8.43 -3.57
C ASP A 38 2.75 -8.81 -2.10
N LEU A 39 3.22 -7.88 -1.27
CA LEU A 39 3.56 -8.16 0.12
C LEU A 39 2.34 -8.28 1.02
N VAL A 40 1.32 -7.43 0.85
CA VAL A 40 0.14 -7.44 1.75
C VAL A 40 -0.58 -8.80 1.75
N PRO A 41 -0.89 -9.42 0.59
CA PRO A 41 -1.51 -10.75 0.59
C PRO A 41 -0.62 -11.82 1.22
N LYS A 42 0.70 -11.77 0.99
CA LYS A 42 1.65 -12.72 1.60
C LYS A 42 1.69 -12.59 3.11
N THR A 43 1.68 -11.36 3.63
CA THR A 43 1.62 -11.11 5.08
C THR A 43 0.32 -11.62 5.68
N ILE A 44 -0.83 -11.39 5.05
CA ILE A 44 -2.13 -11.91 5.51
C ILE A 44 -2.11 -13.44 5.52
N MET A 45 -1.61 -14.06 4.45
CA MET A 45 -1.51 -15.51 4.36
C MET A 45 -0.64 -16.08 5.48
N MET A 46 0.54 -15.51 5.69
CA MET A 46 1.50 -15.98 6.68
C MET A 46 1.00 -15.79 8.12
N LEU A 47 0.45 -14.61 8.45
CA LEU A 47 0.15 -14.25 9.84
C LEU A 47 -1.26 -14.57 10.29
N ILE A 48 -2.24 -14.56 9.37
CA ILE A 48 -3.63 -14.77 9.71
C ILE A 48 -4.04 -16.17 9.27
N ILE A 49 -3.94 -16.45 7.97
CA ILE A 49 -4.49 -17.70 7.41
C ILE A 49 -3.75 -18.92 7.95
N ASN A 50 -2.41 -18.92 7.90
CA ASN A 50 -1.63 -20.06 8.38
C ASN A 50 -1.81 -20.26 9.89
N ASN A 51 -1.75 -19.20 10.69
CA ASN A 51 -1.98 -19.29 12.13
C ASN A 51 -3.38 -19.82 12.48
N CYS A 52 -4.44 -19.32 11.82
CA CYS A 52 -5.79 -19.84 12.03
C CYS A 52 -5.92 -21.30 11.60
N LYS A 53 -5.29 -21.68 10.48
CA LYS A 53 -5.28 -23.06 10.02
C LYS A 53 -4.59 -23.96 11.03
N ASP A 54 -3.43 -23.56 11.55
CA ASP A 54 -2.67 -24.35 12.51
C ASP A 54 -3.44 -24.50 13.83
N PHE A 55 -4.06 -23.43 14.32
CA PHE A 55 -4.94 -23.48 15.50
C PHE A 55 -6.12 -24.45 15.33
N ILE A 56 -6.83 -24.36 14.19
CA ILE A 56 -7.99 -25.23 13.93
C ILE A 56 -7.57 -26.70 13.89
N ASN A 57 -6.42 -27.00 13.27
CA ASN A 57 -5.98 -28.39 13.10
C ASN A 57 -5.28 -28.96 14.35
N GLY A 58 -4.63 -28.13 15.15
CA GLY A 58 -3.80 -28.58 16.28
C GLY A 58 -4.42 -28.38 17.67
N GLU A 59 -5.14 -27.29 17.89
CA GLU A 59 -5.48 -26.83 19.25
C GLU A 59 -6.98 -26.76 19.52
N LEU A 60 -7.79 -26.50 18.48
CA LEU A 60 -9.23 -26.25 18.63
C LEU A 60 -9.97 -27.39 19.36
N LEU A 61 -9.66 -28.65 19.02
CA LEU A 61 -10.33 -29.79 19.64
C LEU A 61 -10.00 -29.92 21.13
N ALA A 62 -8.73 -29.67 21.50
CA ALA A 62 -8.30 -29.67 22.90
C ALA A 62 -9.03 -28.56 23.69
N HIS A 63 -9.18 -27.37 23.10
CA HIS A 63 -9.92 -26.27 23.73
C HIS A 63 -11.42 -26.59 23.91
N LEU A 64 -12.05 -27.24 22.94
CA LEU A 64 -13.46 -27.64 23.05
C LEU A 64 -13.69 -28.64 24.18
N TYR A 65 -12.81 -29.64 24.32
CA TYR A 65 -12.91 -30.59 25.43
C TYR A 65 -12.62 -29.94 26.78
N ALA A 66 -11.59 -29.08 26.86
CA ALA A 66 -11.27 -28.35 28.09
C ALA A 66 -12.40 -27.40 28.55
N SER A 67 -13.20 -26.88 27.61
CA SER A 67 -14.33 -25.99 27.91
C SER A 67 -15.60 -26.73 28.34
N GLY A 68 -15.73 -28.02 27.99
CA GLY A 68 -16.88 -28.85 28.33
C GLY A 68 -16.73 -29.64 29.63
N ASP A 69 -15.53 -29.69 30.20
CA ASP A 69 -15.19 -30.39 31.45
C ASP A 69 -15.21 -29.45 32.69
N GLN A 70 -15.89 -28.30 32.58
CA GLN A 70 -16.22 -27.37 33.67
C GLN A 70 -17.69 -27.47 34.10
#